data_AF-A0A964XVI2-F1
#
_entry.id   AF-A0A964XVI2-F1
#
_cell.length_a   1.000
_cell.length_b   1.000
_cell.length_c   1.000
_cell.angle_alpha   90.00
_cell.angle_beta   90.00
_cell.angle_gamma   90.00
#
_symmetry.space_group_name_H-M   'P 1'
#
loop_
_entity.id
_entity.type
_entity.pdbx_description
1 polymer ?
#
loop_
_entity_poly.entity_id
_entity_poly.type
_entity_poly.pdbx_seq_one_letter_code
_entity_poly.pdbx_strand_id
1 'polypeptide(L)'
;MKWLADLGLATRQQLADMGHAARLFASLVWLIGPTLRRFGLVRDQMHFLGNYSLAIISVSGLFVGFVLGLQGYYTLQRYGSSSALGLLVALSLVRELGPVVTALLF
;
A
#
# COMPACT_ATOMS: atom_id res chain seq x y z
N MET A 1 -1.04 -9.97 41.75
CA MET A 1 -0.77 -8.54 41.45
C MET A 1 0.34 -8.32 40.43
N LYS A 2 1.22 -9.28 40.11
CA LYS A 2 2.28 -9.14 39.09
C LYS A 2 1.75 -8.83 37.68
N TRP A 3 0.66 -9.48 37.28
CA TRP A 3 0.02 -9.27 35.96
C TRP A 3 -0.41 -7.81 35.68
N LEU A 4 -0.86 -7.07 36.69
CA LEU A 4 -1.20 -5.64 36.56
C LEU A 4 0.05 -4.78 36.39
N ALA A 5 1.15 -5.13 37.04
CA ALA A 5 2.44 -4.44 36.88
C ALA A 5 3.06 -4.71 35.50
N ASP A 6 2.97 -5.95 35.01
CA ASP A 6 3.47 -6.34 33.69
C ASP A 6 2.70 -5.64 32.55
N LEU A 7 1.37 -5.51 32.69
CA LEU A 7 0.55 -4.71 31.77
C LEU A 7 0.90 -3.21 31.82
N GLY A 8 1.15 -2.66 33.01
CA GLY A 8 1.59 -1.27 33.17
C GLY A 8 2.95 -1.01 32.52
N LEU A 9 3.89 -1.97 32.60
CA LEU A 9 5.20 -1.87 31.97
C LEU A 9 5.08 -1.99 30.45
N ALA A 10 4.30 -2.96 29.94
CA ALA A 10 4.10 -3.16 28.51
C ALA A 10 3.46 -1.95 27.82
N THR A 11 2.42 -1.37 28.44
CA THR A 11 1.75 -0.17 27.90
C THR A 11 2.67 1.05 27.87
N ARG A 12 3.45 1.27 28.94
CA ARG A 12 4.44 2.35 28.99
C ARG A 12 5.55 2.16 27.95
N GLN A 13 5.98 0.93 27.73
CA GLN A 13 7.01 0.61 26.74
C GLN A 13 6.51 0.88 25.32
N GLN A 14 5.29 0.42 24.97
CA GLN A 14 4.67 0.75 23.69
C GLN A 14 4.55 2.26 23.46
N LEU A 15 4.16 3.01 24.50
CA LEU A 15 4.06 4.47 24.41
C LEU A 15 5.43 5.13 24.18
N ALA A 16 6.48 4.62 24.84
CA ALA A 16 7.84 5.11 24.65
C ALA A 16 8.34 4.80 23.22
N ASP A 17 8.11 3.59 22.73
CA ASP A 17 8.50 3.16 21.38
C ASP A 17 7.80 3.99 20.30
N MET A 18 6.50 4.28 20.47
CA MET A 18 5.76 5.20 19.60
C MET A 18 6.35 6.62 19.65
N GLY A 19 6.76 7.09 20.83
CA GLY A 19 7.43 8.39 21.00
C GLY A 19 8.79 8.45 20.29
N HIS A 20 9.57 7.37 20.33
CA HIS A 20 10.83 7.26 19.59
C HIS A 20 10.61 7.24 18.07
N ALA A 21 9.63 6.45 17.60
CA ALA A 21 9.25 6.39 16.19
C ALA A 21 8.79 7.76 15.66
N ALA A 22 7.96 8.49 16.42
CA ALA A 22 7.48 9.82 16.03
C ALA A 22 8.61 10.85 15.91
N ARG A 23 9.59 10.84 16.84
CA ARG A 23 10.76 11.73 16.76
C ARG A 23 11.68 11.38 15.59
N LEU A 24 11.86 10.08 15.30
CA LEU A 24 12.61 9.61 14.15
C LEU A 24 11.93 10.07 12.85
N PHE A 25 10.61 9.90 12.75
CA PHE A 25 9.83 10.36 11.60
C PHE A 25 9.95 11.87 11.39
N ALA A 26 9.77 12.68 12.45
CA ALA A 26 9.92 14.14 12.37
C ALA A 26 11.32 14.55 11.92
N SER A 27 12.36 13.87 12.45
CA SER A 27 13.74 14.08 12.04
C SER A 27 13.93 13.76 10.55
N LEU A 28 13.44 12.62 10.07
CA LEU A 28 13.52 12.24 8.65
C LEU A 28 12.84 13.26 7.75
N VAL A 29 11.66 13.77 8.13
CA VAL A 29 10.93 14.79 7.37
C VAL A 29 11.75 16.07 7.23
N TRP A 30 12.42 16.51 8.31
CA TRP A 30 13.32 17.67 8.25
C TRP A 30 14.53 17.45 7.33
N LEU A 31 14.99 16.20 7.18
CA LEU A 31 16.11 15.83 6.31
C LEU A 31 15.72 15.66 4.84
N ILE A 32 14.43 15.73 4.46
CA ILE A 32 13.99 15.60 3.07
C ILE A 32 14.60 16.70 2.18
N GLY A 33 14.59 17.95 2.62
CA GLY A 33 15.08 19.09 1.83
C GLY A 33 16.53 18.95 1.35
N PRO A 34 17.50 18.68 2.26
CA PRO A 34 18.89 18.40 1.88
C PRO A 34 19.07 17.13 1.06
N THR A 35 18.26 16.09 1.31
CA THR A 35 18.35 14.79 0.62
C THR A 35 17.93 14.91 -0.84
N LEU A 36 16.89 15.70 -1.13
CA LEU A 36 16.46 15.98 -2.51
C LEU A 36 17.53 16.73 -3.33
N ARG A 37 18.43 17.49 -2.69
CA ARG A 37 19.58 18.10 -3.39
C ARG A 37 20.60 17.06 -3.87
N ARG A 38 20.58 15.85 -3.32
CA ARG A 38 21.43 14.71 -3.73
C ARG A 38 20.65 13.73 -4.62
N PHE A 39 20.23 14.21 -5.80
CA PHE A 39 19.41 13.45 -6.75
C PHE A 39 19.95 12.06 -7.11
N GLY A 40 21.28 11.85 -7.10
CA GLY A 40 21.87 10.53 -7.38
C GLY A 40 21.40 9.45 -6.41
N LEU A 41 21.45 9.71 -5.09
CA LEU A 41 21.04 8.75 -4.07
C LEU A 41 19.53 8.47 -4.10
N VAL A 42 18.73 9.50 -4.37
CA VAL A 42 17.27 9.36 -4.50
C VAL A 42 16.93 8.51 -5.72
N ARG A 43 17.62 8.71 -6.85
CA ARG A 43 17.45 7.90 -8.05
C ARG A 43 17.80 6.43 -7.79
N ASP A 44 18.93 6.16 -7.16
CA ASP A 44 19.36 4.78 -6.88
C ASP A 44 18.36 4.08 -5.97
N GLN A 45 17.84 4.79 -4.96
CA GLN A 45 16.80 4.26 -4.08
C GLN A 45 15.46 4.04 -4.81
N MET A 46 15.05 4.96 -5.69
CA MET A 46 13.85 4.78 -6.52
C MET A 46 14.00 3.62 -7.49
N HIS A 47 15.19 3.40 -8.07
CA HIS A 47 15.46 2.26 -8.93
C HIS A 47 15.40 0.96 -8.12
N PHE A 48 16.02 0.92 -6.94
CA PHE A 48 15.95 -0.26 -6.08
C PHE A 48 14.50 -0.55 -5.65
N LEU A 49 13.81 0.42 -5.04
CA LEU A 49 12.48 0.19 -4.50
C LEU A 49 11.42 0.00 -5.60
N GLY A 50 11.51 0.78 -6.67
CA GLY A 50 10.55 0.78 -7.77
C GLY A 50 10.78 -0.34 -8.78
N ASN A 51 11.97 -0.48 -9.34
CA ASN A 51 12.20 -1.43 -10.43
C ASN A 51 12.08 -2.89 -9.96
N TYR A 52 12.56 -3.20 -8.75
CA TYR A 52 12.44 -4.57 -8.22
C TYR A 52 11.00 -4.94 -7.84
N SER A 53 10.14 -3.96 -7.50
CA SER A 53 8.71 -4.21 -7.21
C SER A 53 7.82 -4.21 -8.46
N LEU A 54 8.26 -3.58 -9.55
CA LEU A 54 7.47 -3.40 -10.79
C LEU A 54 6.99 -4.72 -11.40
N ALA A 55 7.83 -5.76 -11.36
CA ALA A 55 7.48 -7.09 -11.86
C ALA A 55 6.31 -7.70 -11.09
N ILE A 56 6.34 -7.64 -9.75
CA ILE A 56 5.29 -8.19 -8.88
C ILE A 56 4.00 -7.41 -9.08
N ILE A 57 4.05 -6.08 -9.04
CA ILE A 57 2.86 -5.23 -9.21
C ILE A 57 2.19 -5.45 -10.58
N SER A 58 2.98 -5.55 -11.65
CA SER A 58 2.43 -5.75 -13.01
C SER A 58 1.77 -7.11 -13.17
N VAL A 59 2.44 -8.18 -12.72
CA VAL A 59 1.92 -9.54 -12.83
C VAL A 59 0.69 -9.72 -11.95
N SER A 60 0.74 -9.30 -10.68
CA SER A 60 -0.40 -9.37 -9.77
C SER A 60 -1.58 -8.54 -10.25
N GLY A 61 -1.35 -7.31 -10.72
CA GLY A 61 -2.39 -6.43 -11.24
C GLY A 61 -3.09 -7.02 -12.48
N LEU A 62 -2.34 -7.64 -13.38
CA LEU A 62 -2.88 -8.32 -14.55
C LEU A 62 -3.80 -9.49 -14.16
N PHE A 63 -3.34 -10.36 -13.25
CA PHE A 63 -4.14 -11.49 -12.79
C PHE A 63 -5.41 -11.05 -12.05
N VAL A 64 -5.32 -10.05 -11.17
CA VAL A 64 -6.49 -9.48 -10.48
C VAL A 64 -7.47 -8.89 -11.49
N GLY A 65 -6.99 -8.16 -12.51
CA GLY A 65 -7.82 -7.62 -13.57
C GLY A 65 -8.57 -8.70 -14.37
N PHE A 66 -7.90 -9.80 -14.74
CA PHE A 66 -8.54 -10.92 -15.43
C PHE A 66 -9.63 -11.59 -14.60
N VAL A 67 -9.37 -11.81 -13.31
CA VAL A 67 -10.36 -12.41 -12.40
C VAL A 67 -11.59 -11.50 -12.26
N LEU A 68 -11.39 -10.20 -12.07
CA LEU A 68 -12.48 -9.23 -11.97
C LEU A 68 -13.27 -9.09 -13.27
N GLY A 69 -12.61 -9.09 -14.42
CA GLY A 69 -13.28 -9.02 -15.72
C GLY A 69 -14.17 -10.23 -15.96
N LEU A 70 -13.66 -11.43 -15.68
CA LEU A 70 -14.43 -12.67 -15.86
C LEU A 70 -15.60 -12.75 -14.86
N GLN A 71 -15.37 -12.47 -13.59
CA GLN A 71 -16.41 -12.51 -12.56
C GLN A 71 -17.46 -11.42 -12.79
N GLY A 72 -17.03 -10.18 -13.09
CA GLY A 72 -17.90 -9.07 -13.41
C GLY A 72 -18.79 -9.36 -14.61
N TYR A 73 -18.27 -10.04 -15.63
CA TYR A 73 -19.04 -10.42 -16.83
C TYR A 73 -20.20 -11.33 -16.47
N TYR A 74 -19.95 -12.41 -15.72
CA TYR A 74 -21.01 -13.34 -15.32
C TYR A 74 -22.09 -12.65 -14.46
N THR A 75 -21.69 -11.76 -13.57
CA THR A 75 -22.64 -10.99 -12.74
C THR A 75 -23.51 -10.06 -13.60
N LEU A 76 -22.91 -9.25 -14.47
CA LEU A 76 -23.63 -8.25 -15.28
C LEU A 76 -24.45 -8.87 -16.42
N GLN A 77 -23.99 -9.98 -16.98
CA GLN A 77 -24.74 -10.73 -17.98
C GLN A 77 -26.08 -11.24 -17.42
N ARG A 78 -26.11 -11.66 -16.14
CA ARG A 78 -27.35 -12.08 -15.47
C ARG A 78 -28.38 -10.96 -15.34
N TYR A 79 -27.94 -9.70 -15.29
CA TYR A 79 -28.80 -8.52 -15.23
C TYR A 79 -29.05 -7.88 -16.61
N GLY A 80 -28.57 -8.49 -17.71
CA GLY A 80 -28.74 -7.97 -19.07
C GLY A 80 -27.93 -6.70 -19.38
N SER A 81 -26.99 -6.31 -18.52
CA SER A 81 -26.23 -5.04 -18.61
C SER A 81 -24.74 -5.27 -18.89
N SER A 82 -24.41 -6.14 -19.84
CA SER A 82 -23.01 -6.45 -20.20
C SER A 82 -22.23 -5.23 -20.71
N SER A 83 -22.90 -4.19 -21.20
CA SER A 83 -22.29 -2.93 -21.64
C SER A 83 -21.66 -2.11 -20.50
N ALA A 84 -22.09 -2.30 -19.25
CA ALA A 84 -21.56 -1.58 -18.09
C ALA A 84 -20.30 -2.23 -17.46
N LEU A 85 -19.85 -3.37 -18.00
CA LEU A 85 -18.70 -4.12 -17.48
C LEU A 85 -17.42 -3.29 -17.40
N GLY A 86 -17.08 -2.58 -18.47
CA GLY A 86 -15.86 -1.77 -18.50
C GLY A 86 -15.86 -0.69 -17.42
N LEU A 87 -17.00 -0.06 -17.18
CA LEU A 87 -17.15 0.99 -16.17
C LEU A 87 -17.08 0.42 -14.75
N LEU A 88 -17.70 -0.73 -14.50
CA LEU A 88 -17.62 -1.40 -13.20
C LEU A 88 -16.17 -1.80 -12.87
N VAL A 89 -15.48 -2.47 -13.79
CA VAL A 89 -14.11 -2.93 -13.57
C VAL A 89 -13.16 -1.74 -13.36
N ALA A 90 -13.28 -0.69 -14.19
CA ALA A 90 -12.45 0.51 -14.05
C ALA A 90 -12.65 1.21 -12.70
N LEU A 91 -13.91 1.39 -12.27
CA LEU A 91 -14.20 2.05 -11.00
C LEU A 91 -13.75 1.23 -9.79
N SER A 92 -13.99 -0.09 -9.80
CA SER A 92 -13.55 -0.98 -8.71
C SER A 92 -12.02 -1.02 -8.59
N LEU A 93 -11.30 -1.04 -9.71
CA LEU A 93 -9.84 -1.01 -9.70
C LEU A 93 -9.30 0.35 -9.23
N VAL A 94 -9.80 1.48 -9.75
CA VAL A 94 -9.24 2.79 -9.39
C VAL A 94 -9.57 3.17 -7.94
N ARG A 95 -10.78 2.85 -7.46
CA ARG A 95 -11.26 3.34 -6.17
C ARG A 95 -10.93 2.42 -4.99
N GLU A 96 -11.03 1.11 -5.19
CA GLU A 96 -10.97 0.16 -4.09
C GLU A 96 -9.70 -0.68 -4.17
N LEU A 97 -9.59 -1.46 -5.24
CA LEU A 97 -8.62 -2.55 -5.30
C LEU A 97 -7.22 -2.07 -5.65
N GLY A 98 -7.08 -1.04 -6.49
CA GLY A 98 -5.79 -0.48 -6.89
C GLY A 98 -4.96 -0.04 -5.68
N PRO A 99 -5.45 0.92 -4.87
CA PRO A 99 -4.71 1.40 -3.70
C PRO A 99 -4.44 0.28 -2.68
N VAL A 100 -5.43 -0.55 -2.38
CA VAL A 100 -5.32 -1.61 -1.37
C VAL A 100 -4.31 -2.68 -1.79
N VAL A 101 -4.40 -3.17 -3.03
CA VAL A 101 -3.49 -4.21 -3.53
C VAL A 101 -2.06 -3.67 -3.63
N THR A 102 -1.88 -2.43 -4.10
CA THR A 102 -0.53 -1.83 -4.13
C THR A 102 0.07 -1.66 -2.74
N ALA A 103 -0.74 -1.30 -1.73
CA ALA A 103 -0.26 -1.10 -0.36
C ALA A 103 0.04 -2.40 0.40
N LEU A 104 -0.52 -3.53 -0.03
CA LEU A 104 -0.24 -4.86 0.57
C LEU A 104 0.93 -5.59 -0.09
N LEU A 105 1.17 -5.33 -1.38
CA LEU A 105 2.25 -5.96 -2.15
C LEU A 105 3.59 -5.22 -2.06
N PHE A 106 3.55 -3.94 -1.66
CA PHE A 106 4.72 -3.09 -1.46
C PHE A 106 5.09 -3.03 0.02
#